data_AF-A0AAV2I5U1-F1
#
_entry.id   AF-A0AAV2I5U1-F1
#
_cell.length_a   1.000
_cell.length_b   1.000
_cell.length_c   1.000
_cell.angle_alpha   90.00
_cell.angle_beta   90.00
_cell.angle_gamma   90.00
#
_symmetry.space_group_name_H-M   'P 1'
#
loop_
_entity.id
_entity.type
_entity.pdbx_description
1 polymer ?
#
loop_
_entity_poly.entity_id
_entity_poly.type
_entity_poly.pdbx_seq_one_letter_code
_entity_poly.pdbx_strand_id
1 'polypeptide(L)'
;MSGRPRPVTATVTKPLWMQVPNPATIRKIRRRSLESSGSTASLTSLLEHSSYDSASEDEIYSERVIPMAYDSDNSDRAKQQRQTTFIKSSSNSRSPSPGKSSRSENNLSAWEKWVIEKAKEEQKKKIEDNRKKEEEKRVKEKLEQEKRIKNLKGLVLQQSWTEKKHQELMLQKKLEKMRIQNEKRKKAEIDQQIRQKATEKFAEWQDNKRREEKERRRKKKEEEQHRQQEEARRKQLAEQKFQEWLKEAHKRPKSAPNSFGYLSGKMTGYHDRSAYPQPSFFNPIPWQPPAIPTVLQKTEKTHRSKPKIYKWNPDKYF
;
A
#
# COMPACT_ATOMS: atom_id res chain seq x y z
N MET A 1 -65.77 4.12 16.78
CA MET A 1 -64.53 3.50 17.31
C MET A 1 -63.68 3.02 16.13
N SER A 2 -62.92 3.91 15.50
CA SER A 2 -62.10 3.62 14.32
C SER A 2 -60.61 3.66 14.69
N GLY A 3 -60.05 2.51 15.06
CA GLY A 3 -58.62 2.35 15.32
C GLY A 3 -57.85 2.20 14.02
N ARG A 4 -57.23 3.27 13.54
CA ARG A 4 -56.18 3.18 12.50
C ARG A 4 -54.83 2.94 13.18
N PRO A 5 -54.02 1.97 12.73
CA PRO A 5 -52.67 1.78 13.26
C PRO A 5 -51.78 2.94 12.83
N ARG A 6 -51.00 3.49 13.77
CA ARG A 6 -50.03 4.56 13.50
C ARG A 6 -48.83 3.99 12.73
N PRO A 7 -48.24 4.75 11.79
CA PRO A 7 -47.03 4.33 11.11
C PRO A 7 -45.86 4.27 12.10
N VAL A 8 -45.15 3.16 12.11
CA VAL A 8 -43.90 2.97 12.85
C VAL A 8 -42.83 3.81 12.15
N THR A 9 -42.52 4.98 12.69
CA THR A 9 -41.34 5.74 12.25
C THR A 9 -40.12 5.00 12.77
N ALA A 10 -39.40 4.33 11.86
CA ALA A 10 -38.10 3.75 12.16
C ALA A 10 -37.15 4.88 12.61
N THR A 11 -36.92 4.98 13.91
CA THR A 11 -35.87 5.85 14.45
C THR A 11 -34.54 5.22 14.07
N VAL A 12 -33.92 5.78 13.01
CA VAL A 12 -32.56 5.43 12.61
C VAL A 12 -31.62 5.88 13.75
N THR A 13 -31.26 4.93 14.61
CA THR A 13 -30.25 5.14 15.66
C THR A 13 -28.93 5.46 14.99
N LYS A 14 -28.53 6.74 15.01
CA LYS A 14 -27.27 7.18 14.42
C LYS A 14 -26.10 6.50 15.14
N PRO A 15 -25.12 5.93 14.40
CA PRO A 15 -23.98 5.26 15.01
C PRO A 15 -23.17 6.25 15.87
N LEU A 16 -22.54 5.74 16.93
CA LEU A 16 -21.95 6.52 18.04
C LEU A 16 -20.95 7.60 17.57
N TRP A 17 -20.25 7.38 16.45
CA TRP A 17 -19.30 8.32 15.87
C TRP A 17 -19.96 9.53 15.17
N MET A 18 -21.26 9.45 14.87
CA MET A 18 -22.05 10.56 14.31
C MET A 18 -22.80 11.36 15.39
N GLN A 19 -22.70 10.96 16.66
CA GLN A 19 -23.31 11.69 17.75
C GLN A 19 -22.35 12.81 18.18
N VAL A 20 -22.82 14.06 18.06
CA VAL A 20 -22.07 15.23 18.52
C VAL A 20 -21.86 15.09 20.04
N PRO A 21 -20.61 15.07 20.54
CA PRO A 21 -20.35 14.93 21.97
C PRO A 21 -20.99 16.06 22.76
N ASN A 22 -21.62 15.72 23.89
CA ASN A 22 -22.24 16.70 24.80
C ASN A 22 -21.21 17.78 25.19
N PRO A 23 -21.57 19.08 25.24
CA PRO A 23 -20.66 20.19 25.57
C PRO A 23 -19.84 19.98 26.86
N ALA A 24 -20.35 19.21 27.83
CA ALA A 24 -19.60 18.83 29.02
C ALA A 24 -18.39 17.91 28.74
N THR A 25 -18.50 17.02 27.74
CA THR A 25 -17.43 16.10 27.31
C THR A 25 -16.33 16.86 26.55
N ILE A 26 -16.72 17.85 25.72
CA ILE A 26 -15.78 18.71 24.99
C ILE A 26 -14.92 19.53 25.97
N ARG A 27 -15.51 20.04 27.07
CA ARG A 27 -14.76 20.76 28.11
C ARG A 27 -13.75 19.88 28.85
N LYS A 28 -14.04 18.58 29.05
CA LYS A 28 -13.10 17.62 29.67
C LYS A 28 -11.91 17.29 28.77
N ILE A 29 -12.12 17.18 27.46
CA ILE A 29 -11.04 16.93 26.48
C ILE A 29 -10.08 18.12 26.43
N ARG A 30 -10.61 19.35 26.45
CA ARG A 30 -9.80 20.58 26.43
C ARG A 30 -8.93 20.77 27.69
N ARG A 31 -9.43 20.36 28.86
CA ARG A 31 -8.68 20.48 30.13
C ARG A 31 -7.53 19.49 30.25
N ARG A 32 -7.57 18.35 29.55
CA ARG A 32 -6.55 17.30 29.65
C ARG A 32 -5.30 17.56 28.79
N SER A 33 -5.33 18.59 27.94
CA SER A 33 -4.24 18.93 26.99
C SER A 33 -3.25 19.98 27.51
N LEU A 34 -3.44 20.52 28.72
CA LEU A 34 -2.65 21.64 29.25
C LEU A 34 -1.59 21.25 30.29
N GLU A 35 -1.46 19.96 30.64
CA GLU A 35 -0.51 19.48 31.66
C GLU A 35 0.61 18.59 31.10
N SER A 36 0.81 18.60 29.77
CA SER A 36 1.97 17.95 29.16
C SER A 36 3.11 18.97 29.02
N SER A 37 4.15 18.83 29.84
CA SER A 37 5.45 19.50 29.70
C SER A 37 6.23 18.95 28.48
N GLY A 38 5.62 19.06 27.29
CA GLY A 38 6.21 18.65 26.03
C GLY A 38 7.37 19.57 25.63
N SER A 39 8.58 19.19 26.04
CA SER A 39 9.84 19.78 25.58
C SER A 39 9.93 19.74 24.05
N THR A 40 9.98 20.91 23.40
CA THR A 40 10.08 21.08 21.94
C THR A 40 11.52 21.22 21.44
N ALA A 41 12.51 21.04 22.32
CA ALA A 41 13.93 21.31 22.03
C ALA A 41 14.55 20.41 20.93
N SER A 42 13.91 19.30 20.56
CA SER A 42 14.41 18.38 19.52
C SER A 42 13.93 18.69 18.09
N LEU A 43 13.07 19.70 17.90
CA LEU A 43 12.47 20.01 16.59
C LEU A 43 13.20 21.11 15.79
N THR A 44 14.26 21.70 16.36
CA THR A 44 15.00 22.81 15.72
C THR A 44 16.43 22.45 15.28
N SER A 45 16.89 21.20 15.41
CA SER A 45 18.29 20.81 15.14
C SER A 45 18.56 20.21 13.75
N LEU A 46 17.88 20.66 12.68
CA LEU A 46 18.15 20.16 11.32
C LEU A 46 18.09 21.27 10.28
N LEU A 47 18.90 22.32 10.44
CA LEU A 47 19.11 23.28 9.34
C LEU A 47 20.50 23.94 9.36
N GLU A 48 21.57 23.15 9.46
CA GLU A 48 22.92 23.59 9.03
C GLU A 48 23.70 22.44 8.38
N HIS A 49 23.39 22.16 7.11
CA HIS A 49 24.35 21.54 6.19
C HIS A 49 24.38 22.38 4.91
N SER A 50 25.39 23.22 4.81
CA SER A 50 25.81 23.90 3.59
C SER A 50 26.86 23.06 2.85
N SER A 51 26.92 23.25 1.53
CA SER A 51 27.80 22.65 0.50
C SER A 51 27.17 21.44 -0.22
N TYR A 52 26.63 21.55 -1.44
CA TYR A 52 27.29 21.88 -2.74
C TYR A 52 28.38 20.83 -3.07
N ASP A 53 28.48 20.12 -4.20
CA ASP A 53 27.76 19.99 -5.49
C ASP A 53 28.39 18.79 -6.25
N SER A 54 27.72 18.29 -7.31
CA SER A 54 28.25 17.55 -8.49
C SER A 54 27.56 16.24 -8.85
N ALA A 55 26.68 16.36 -9.85
CA ALA A 55 26.82 15.79 -11.20
C ALA A 55 26.64 14.28 -11.49
N SER A 56 25.86 14.07 -12.56
CA SER A 56 25.81 12.99 -13.55
C SER A 56 25.30 11.61 -13.11
N GLU A 57 24.03 11.33 -13.44
CA GLU A 57 23.63 10.00 -13.88
C GLU A 57 23.83 9.90 -15.39
N ASP A 58 24.77 9.07 -15.82
CA ASP A 58 24.77 8.45 -17.14
C ASP A 58 24.53 6.95 -16.95
N GLU A 59 23.67 6.42 -17.82
CA GLU A 59 23.45 4.99 -18.06
C GLU A 59 24.78 4.25 -18.31
N ILE A 60 24.83 2.94 -18.04
CA ILE A 60 25.19 1.91 -19.04
C ILE A 60 25.20 0.51 -18.40
N TYR A 61 24.40 -0.35 -19.03
CA TYR A 61 24.42 -1.81 -19.02
C TYR A 61 25.75 -2.33 -19.60
N SER A 62 26.46 -3.23 -18.92
CA SER A 62 27.14 -4.35 -19.62
C SER A 62 27.68 -5.42 -18.67
N GLU A 63 27.18 -6.62 -18.93
CA GLU A 63 27.54 -7.94 -18.42
C GLU A 63 28.83 -8.48 -19.08
N ARG A 64 29.56 -9.38 -18.37
CA ARG A 64 30.65 -10.29 -18.82
C ARG A 64 31.99 -9.63 -19.19
N VAL A 65 33.18 -10.17 -18.87
CA VAL A 65 33.72 -11.54 -19.02
C VAL A 65 34.88 -11.76 -18.02
N ILE A 66 34.95 -12.95 -17.40
CA ILE A 66 36.13 -13.49 -16.69
C ILE A 66 37.16 -13.98 -17.71
N PRO A 67 38.48 -13.83 -17.45
CA PRO A 67 39.29 -15.05 -17.42
C PRO A 67 40.20 -15.13 -16.19
N MET A 68 40.10 -16.26 -15.49
CA MET A 68 41.21 -16.82 -14.70
C MET A 68 42.36 -17.16 -15.65
N ALA A 69 43.59 -16.85 -15.22
CA ALA A 69 44.77 -17.60 -15.63
C ALA A 69 45.73 -17.73 -14.43
N TYR A 70 46.12 -18.98 -14.22
CA TYR A 70 47.22 -19.50 -13.44
C TYR A 70 48.55 -18.92 -13.93
N ASP A 71 49.55 -18.70 -13.06
CA ASP A 71 50.72 -19.58 -13.00
C ASP A 71 51.68 -19.27 -11.85
N SER A 72 52.30 -20.35 -11.37
CA SER A 72 53.41 -20.38 -10.43
C SER A 72 54.75 -20.07 -11.11
N ASP A 73 55.74 -19.79 -10.27
CA ASP A 73 57.18 -19.91 -10.46
C ASP A 73 57.89 -18.99 -11.47
N ASN A 74 58.77 -18.13 -10.92
CA ASN A 74 60.15 -18.17 -11.36
C ASN A 74 61.11 -17.70 -10.25
N SER A 75 61.98 -18.60 -9.82
CA SER A 75 63.26 -18.26 -9.20
C SER A 75 64.24 -17.82 -10.28
N ASP A 76 64.93 -16.69 -10.11
CA ASP A 76 66.39 -16.62 -10.20
C ASP A 76 66.94 -15.17 -10.24
N ARG A 77 67.76 -14.87 -9.22
CA ARG A 77 69.17 -14.46 -9.35
C ARG A 77 69.56 -13.24 -10.20
N ALA A 78 69.98 -12.16 -9.52
CA ALA A 78 71.19 -11.36 -9.82
C ALA A 78 71.48 -10.39 -8.65
N LYS A 79 72.43 -10.68 -7.74
CA LYS A 79 73.84 -10.21 -7.75
C LYS A 79 74.05 -8.71 -8.03
N GLN A 80 74.16 -7.90 -6.96
CA GLN A 80 75.08 -6.75 -6.84
C GLN A 80 75.48 -6.66 -5.35
N GLN A 81 76.58 -7.28 -4.88
CA GLN A 81 77.95 -6.76 -4.90
C GLN A 81 78.04 -5.25 -4.64
N ARG A 82 78.09 -4.86 -3.37
CA ARG A 82 78.92 -3.73 -2.93
C ARG A 82 79.80 -4.18 -1.78
N GLN A 83 81.08 -4.35 -2.11
CA GLN A 83 82.18 -4.50 -1.20
C GLN A 83 82.35 -3.17 -0.44
N THR A 84 82.45 -3.22 0.89
CA THR A 84 83.15 -2.18 1.66
C THR A 84 84.23 -2.88 2.45
N THR A 85 85.45 -2.45 2.16
CA THR A 85 86.73 -3.03 2.50
C THR A 85 86.99 -3.06 4.00
N PHE A 86 87.24 -4.27 4.50
CA PHE A 86 88.13 -4.51 5.64
C PHE A 86 89.50 -3.92 5.33
N ILE A 87 89.93 -2.91 6.08
CA ILE A 87 91.36 -2.58 6.20
C ILE A 87 91.85 -3.23 7.50
N LYS A 88 92.54 -4.35 7.30
CA LYS A 88 93.33 -5.06 8.30
C LYS A 88 94.74 -4.52 8.18
N SER A 89 95.09 -3.48 8.94
CA SER A 89 96.47 -3.02 9.07
C SER A 89 97.15 -3.76 10.22
N SER A 90 97.85 -4.83 9.85
CA SER A 90 98.85 -5.48 10.67
C SER A 90 100.07 -4.57 10.81
N SER A 91 100.39 -4.17 12.05
CA SER A 91 101.76 -3.80 12.40
C SER A 91 102.19 -4.67 13.58
N ASN A 92 102.95 -5.70 13.20
CA ASN A 92 103.89 -6.40 14.05
C ASN A 92 104.79 -5.38 14.74
N SER A 93 104.81 -5.35 16.08
CA SER A 93 106.07 -5.41 16.83
C SER A 93 105.82 -5.43 18.33
N ARG A 94 106.35 -6.50 18.93
CA ARG A 94 107.08 -6.54 20.20
C ARG A 94 106.26 -6.42 21.49
N SER A 95 106.06 -7.62 22.05
CA SER A 95 106.14 -7.90 23.48
C SER A 95 107.20 -7.05 24.19
N PRO A 96 106.92 -6.69 25.45
CA PRO A 96 107.83 -7.06 26.51
C PRO A 96 107.15 -7.92 27.58
N SER A 97 107.85 -9.01 27.85
CA SER A 97 107.87 -9.85 29.04
C SER A 97 107.48 -9.16 30.37
N PRO A 98 106.90 -9.92 31.33
CA PRO A 98 106.39 -9.42 32.61
C PRO A 98 107.54 -9.05 33.55
N GLY A 99 108.03 -7.82 33.41
CA GLY A 99 108.88 -7.18 34.40
C GLY A 99 108.06 -6.79 35.61
N LYS A 100 108.31 -7.48 36.73
CA LYS A 100 107.93 -7.05 38.08
C LYS A 100 108.43 -5.61 38.29
N SER A 101 107.56 -4.62 38.14
CA SER A 101 107.79 -3.24 38.60
C SER A 101 106.74 -2.88 39.64
N SER A 102 106.79 -3.57 40.78
CA SER A 102 106.39 -2.93 42.02
C SER A 102 107.30 -1.71 42.19
N ARG A 103 106.72 -0.55 42.50
CA ARG A 103 107.35 0.80 42.61
C ARG A 103 107.56 1.56 41.30
N SER A 104 106.48 2.07 40.72
CA SER A 104 106.55 3.34 39.96
C SER A 104 105.30 4.21 40.05
N GLU A 105 104.33 3.91 40.91
CA GLU A 105 103.20 4.83 41.14
C GLU A 105 103.63 6.10 41.91
N ASN A 106 104.88 6.15 42.38
CA ASN A 106 105.33 7.17 43.33
C ASN A 106 106.17 8.31 42.74
N ASN A 107 106.60 8.27 41.47
CA ASN A 107 107.40 9.36 40.86
C ASN A 107 106.76 9.99 39.60
N LEU A 108 105.45 9.81 39.38
CA LEU A 108 104.73 10.61 38.38
C LEU A 108 104.70 12.08 38.84
N SER A 109 105.01 13.01 37.94
CA SER A 109 104.89 14.44 38.19
C SER A 109 103.46 14.75 38.62
N ALA A 110 103.28 15.71 39.54
CA ALA A 110 101.95 16.13 40.00
C ALA A 110 101.01 16.46 38.82
N TRP A 111 101.57 16.96 37.71
CA TRP A 111 100.84 17.23 36.48
C TRP A 111 100.43 15.96 35.71
N GLU A 112 101.30 14.95 35.60
CA GLU A 112 100.98 13.67 34.96
C GLU A 112 99.91 12.89 35.73
N LYS A 113 100.01 12.89 37.08
CA LYS A 113 98.96 12.32 37.96
C LYS A 113 97.62 13.03 37.71
N TRP A 114 97.64 14.36 37.60
CA TRP A 114 96.44 15.15 37.32
C TRP A 114 95.83 14.85 35.94
N VAL A 115 96.64 14.74 34.87
CA VAL A 115 96.14 14.40 33.52
C VAL A 115 95.51 13.01 33.49
N ILE A 116 96.14 12.02 34.13
CA ILE A 116 95.61 10.66 34.22
C ILE A 116 94.32 10.62 35.04
N GLU A 117 94.27 11.34 36.15
CA GLU A 117 93.06 11.43 36.98
C GLU A 117 91.93 12.16 36.24
N LYS A 118 92.24 13.22 35.49
CA LYS A 118 91.27 13.90 34.62
C LYS A 118 90.76 13.01 33.48
N ALA A 119 91.61 12.25 32.83
CA ALA A 119 91.20 11.30 31.80
C ALA A 119 90.34 10.17 32.38
N LYS A 120 90.66 9.67 33.60
CA LYS A 120 89.83 8.69 34.32
C LYS A 120 88.48 9.28 34.74
N GLU A 121 88.46 10.53 35.18
CA GLU A 121 87.23 11.27 35.52
C GLU A 121 86.35 11.45 34.27
N GLU A 122 86.94 11.82 33.13
CA GLU A 122 86.24 11.99 31.86
C GLU A 122 85.69 10.66 31.32
N GLN A 123 86.47 9.58 31.39
CA GLN A 123 86.01 8.23 31.02
C GLN A 123 84.86 7.75 31.91
N LYS A 124 84.93 7.99 33.22
CA LYS A 124 83.82 7.69 34.14
C LYS A 124 82.56 8.48 33.80
N LYS A 125 82.68 9.77 33.50
CA LYS A 125 81.55 10.59 33.02
C LYS A 125 80.94 10.05 31.73
N LYS A 126 81.78 9.66 30.76
CA LYS A 126 81.33 9.10 29.48
C LYS A 126 80.62 7.76 29.63
N ILE A 127 81.11 6.89 30.52
CA ILE A 127 80.45 5.61 30.85
C ILE A 127 79.09 5.87 31.53
N GLU A 128 79.03 6.82 32.46
CA GLU A 128 77.79 7.20 33.13
C GLU A 128 76.75 7.79 32.17
N ASP A 129 77.17 8.68 31.25
CA ASP A 129 76.30 9.24 30.22
C ASP A 129 75.83 8.18 29.22
N ASN A 130 76.69 7.24 28.84
CA ASN A 130 76.30 6.11 28.00
C ASN A 130 75.29 5.20 28.72
N ARG A 131 75.50 4.94 30.02
CA ARG A 131 74.56 4.17 30.85
C ARG A 131 73.19 4.87 30.93
N LYS A 132 73.17 6.18 31.19
CA LYS A 132 71.93 6.98 31.21
C LYS A 132 71.22 6.97 29.85
N LYS A 133 71.96 7.12 28.75
CA LYS A 133 71.38 7.04 27.39
C LYS A 133 70.81 5.67 27.09
N GLU A 134 71.45 4.61 27.55
CA GLU A 134 70.97 3.24 27.36
C GLU A 134 69.72 2.96 28.21
N GLU A 135 69.69 3.42 29.47
CA GLU A 135 68.50 3.38 30.32
C GLU A 135 67.33 4.17 29.72
N GLU A 136 67.60 5.38 29.20
CA GLU A 136 66.60 6.20 28.52
C GLU A 136 66.03 5.49 27.28
N LYS A 137 66.88 4.85 26.47
CA LYS A 137 66.45 4.02 25.34
C LYS A 137 65.57 2.85 25.78
N ARG A 138 65.95 2.13 26.85
CA ARG A 138 65.16 1.01 27.39
C ARG A 138 63.81 1.47 27.94
N VAL A 139 63.75 2.63 28.59
CA VAL A 139 62.48 3.22 29.04
C VAL A 139 61.61 3.62 27.85
N LYS A 140 62.20 4.23 26.82
CA LYS A 140 61.48 4.61 25.59
C LYS A 140 60.92 3.40 24.86
N GLU A 141 61.68 2.32 24.75
CA GLU A 141 61.25 1.05 24.15
C GLU A 141 60.10 0.42 24.94
N LYS A 142 60.18 0.35 26.27
CA LYS A 142 59.07 -0.14 27.12
C LYS A 142 57.81 0.69 26.95
N LEU A 143 57.94 2.02 26.94
CA LEU A 143 56.82 2.93 26.71
C LEU A 143 56.18 2.71 25.33
N GLU A 144 56.99 2.47 24.30
CA GLU A 144 56.50 2.17 22.96
C GLU A 144 55.79 0.82 22.90
N GLN A 145 56.34 -0.22 23.55
CA GLN A 145 55.68 -1.53 23.68
C GLN A 145 54.33 -1.41 24.39
N GLU A 146 54.26 -0.65 25.49
CA GLU A 146 53.00 -0.40 26.18
C GLU A 146 51.98 0.33 25.30
N LYS A 147 52.42 1.32 24.51
CA LYS A 147 51.56 2.00 23.52
C LYS A 147 51.04 1.03 22.46
N ARG A 148 51.91 0.16 21.92
CA ARG A 148 51.53 -0.88 20.94
C ARG A 148 50.50 -1.85 21.53
N ILE A 149 50.71 -2.31 22.76
CA ILE A 149 49.77 -3.21 23.46
C ILE A 149 48.43 -2.50 23.69
N LYS A 150 48.43 -1.23 24.11
CA LYS A 150 47.19 -0.45 24.29
C LYS A 150 46.42 -0.29 22.98
N ASN A 151 47.13 0.03 21.89
CA ASN A 151 46.52 0.17 20.57
C ASN A 151 45.91 -1.15 20.07
N LEU A 152 46.63 -2.27 20.21
CA LEU A 152 46.12 -3.59 19.85
C LEU A 152 44.88 -3.97 20.66
N LYS A 153 44.88 -3.72 21.98
CA LYS A 153 43.71 -3.93 22.84
C LYS A 153 42.51 -3.10 22.38
N GLY A 154 42.74 -1.84 22.00
CA GLY A 154 41.71 -0.96 21.44
C GLY A 154 41.10 -1.50 20.15
N LEU A 155 41.94 -1.98 19.22
CA LEU A 155 41.50 -2.56 17.95
C LEU A 155 40.66 -3.83 18.16
N VAL A 156 41.11 -4.75 19.03
CA VAL A 156 40.35 -5.98 19.34
C VAL A 156 39.01 -5.65 19.99
N LEU A 157 38.98 -4.67 20.88
CA LEU A 157 37.73 -4.22 21.50
C LEU A 157 36.79 -3.60 20.46
N GLN A 158 37.31 -2.79 19.55
CA GLN A 158 36.51 -2.21 18.47
C GLN A 158 35.96 -3.30 17.55
N GLN A 159 36.79 -4.26 17.12
CA GLN A 159 36.38 -5.37 16.26
C GLN A 159 35.26 -6.19 16.92
N SER A 160 35.48 -6.66 18.15
CA SER A 160 34.45 -7.41 18.89
C SER A 160 33.16 -6.61 19.11
N TRP A 161 33.25 -5.30 19.34
CA TRP A 161 32.07 -4.43 19.43
C TRP A 161 31.34 -4.31 18.09
N THR A 162 32.06 -4.13 16.98
CA THR A 162 31.45 -4.06 15.64
C THR A 162 30.78 -5.37 15.24
N GLU A 163 31.40 -6.51 15.55
CA GLU A 163 30.83 -7.84 15.32
C GLU A 163 29.57 -8.06 16.14
N LYS A 164 29.58 -7.69 17.42
CA LYS A 164 28.40 -7.77 18.29
C LYS A 164 27.26 -6.90 17.76
N LYS A 165 27.56 -5.66 17.32
CA LYS A 165 26.56 -4.77 16.72
C LYS A 165 26.01 -5.30 15.41
N HIS A 166 26.87 -5.88 14.58
CA HIS A 166 26.46 -6.53 13.34
C HIS A 166 25.53 -7.72 13.60
N GLN A 167 25.85 -8.57 14.58
CA GLN A 167 25.00 -9.69 14.97
C GLN A 167 23.64 -9.23 15.50
N GLU A 168 23.61 -8.21 16.34
CA GLU A 168 22.37 -7.61 16.86
C GLU A 168 21.48 -7.11 15.72
N LEU A 169 22.06 -6.38 14.76
CA LEU A 169 21.35 -5.89 13.58
C LEU A 169 20.82 -7.04 12.71
N MET A 170 21.60 -8.10 12.52
CA MET A 170 21.18 -9.27 11.76
C MET A 170 20.02 -10.01 12.45
N LEU A 171 20.02 -10.10 13.77
CA LEU A 171 18.91 -10.67 14.55
C LEU A 171 17.65 -9.81 14.41
N GLN A 172 17.76 -8.49 14.55
CA GLN A 172 16.63 -7.58 14.35
C GLN A 172 16.05 -7.70 12.93
N LYS A 173 16.92 -7.74 11.90
CA LYS A 173 16.49 -7.92 10.52
C LYS A 173 15.78 -9.26 10.29
N LYS A 174 16.23 -10.33 10.94
CA LYS A 174 15.56 -11.65 10.89
C LYS A 174 14.19 -11.60 11.58
N LEU A 175 14.10 -10.99 12.76
CA LEU A 175 12.85 -10.86 13.50
C LEU A 175 11.82 -10.04 12.71
N GLU A 176 12.23 -8.91 12.14
CA GLU A 176 11.36 -8.06 11.34
C GLU A 176 10.89 -8.77 10.06
N LYS A 177 11.78 -9.53 9.39
CA LYS A 177 11.39 -10.38 8.26
C LYS A 177 10.34 -11.41 8.65
N MET A 178 10.51 -12.08 9.79
CA MET A 178 9.54 -13.05 10.31
C MET A 178 8.20 -12.37 10.65
N ARG A 179 8.23 -11.18 11.25
CA ARG A 179 7.04 -10.39 11.54
C ARG A 179 6.29 -10.02 10.25
N ILE A 180 6.98 -9.47 9.25
CA ILE A 180 6.40 -9.12 7.95
C ILE A 180 5.79 -10.36 7.27
N GLN A 181 6.47 -11.51 7.31
CA GLN A 181 5.93 -12.75 6.75
C GLN A 181 4.66 -13.21 7.49
N ASN A 182 4.64 -13.12 8.82
CA ASN A 182 3.46 -13.45 9.61
C ASN A 182 2.29 -12.50 9.34
N GLU A 183 2.54 -11.19 9.21
CA GLU A 183 1.51 -10.22 8.83
C GLU A 183 0.96 -10.50 7.43
N LYS A 184 1.83 -10.82 6.46
CA LYS A 184 1.42 -11.23 5.11
C LYS A 184 0.57 -12.51 5.12
N ARG A 185 0.94 -13.52 5.91
CA ARG A 185 0.16 -14.76 6.08
C ARG A 185 -1.21 -14.47 6.67
N LYS A 186 -1.27 -13.68 7.75
CA LYS A 186 -2.55 -13.28 8.38
C LYS A 186 -3.44 -12.51 7.40
N LYS A 187 -2.87 -11.59 6.62
CA LYS A 187 -3.61 -10.85 5.60
C LYS A 187 -4.15 -11.78 4.51
N ALA A 188 -3.33 -12.71 4.02
CA ALA A 188 -3.77 -13.69 3.03
C ALA A 188 -4.89 -14.59 3.53
N GLU A 189 -4.84 -15.03 4.80
CA GLU A 189 -5.91 -15.79 5.46
C GLU A 189 -7.22 -14.99 5.50
N ILE A 190 -7.17 -13.73 5.90
CA ILE A 190 -8.34 -12.84 5.94
C ILE A 190 -8.91 -12.65 4.53
N ASP A 191 -8.05 -12.40 3.53
CA ASP A 191 -8.46 -12.23 2.14
C ASP A 191 -9.13 -13.50 1.59
N GLN A 192 -8.62 -14.68 1.95
CA GLN A 192 -9.24 -15.97 1.59
C GLN A 192 -10.62 -16.13 2.24
N GLN A 193 -10.76 -15.81 3.52
CA GLN A 193 -12.06 -15.87 4.20
C GLN A 193 -13.08 -14.90 3.60
N ILE A 194 -12.66 -13.69 3.21
CA ILE A 194 -13.53 -12.73 2.52
C ILE A 194 -13.97 -13.30 1.18
N ARG A 195 -13.06 -13.90 0.41
CA ARG A 195 -13.40 -14.53 -0.88
C ARG A 195 -14.39 -15.68 -0.71
N GLN A 196 -14.16 -16.57 0.25
CA GLN A 196 -15.06 -17.68 0.56
C GLN A 196 -16.47 -17.17 0.92
N LYS A 197 -16.56 -16.23 1.87
CA LYS A 197 -17.84 -15.61 2.24
C LYS A 197 -18.54 -14.93 1.07
N ALA A 198 -17.78 -14.24 0.21
CA ALA A 198 -18.34 -13.61 -0.98
C ALA A 198 -18.89 -14.65 -1.96
N THR A 199 -18.18 -15.76 -2.18
CA THR A 199 -18.62 -16.84 -3.07
C THR A 199 -19.86 -17.56 -2.52
N GLU A 200 -19.92 -17.81 -1.21
CA GLU A 200 -21.10 -18.38 -0.54
C GLU A 200 -22.31 -17.46 -0.67
N LYS A 201 -22.15 -16.17 -0.36
CA LYS A 201 -23.24 -15.18 -0.47
C LYS A 201 -23.72 -15.02 -1.91
N PHE A 202 -22.81 -15.09 -2.87
CA PHE A 202 -23.18 -15.04 -4.29
C PHE A 202 -23.97 -16.29 -4.70
N ALA A 203 -23.56 -17.48 -4.27
CA ALA A 203 -24.28 -18.72 -4.54
C ALA A 203 -25.69 -18.71 -3.90
N GLU A 204 -25.80 -18.30 -2.63
CA GLU A 204 -27.09 -18.11 -1.95
C GLU A 204 -28.01 -17.15 -2.71
N TRP A 205 -27.46 -16.03 -3.20
CA TRP A 205 -28.21 -15.05 -3.98
C TRP A 205 -28.67 -15.63 -5.32
N GLN A 206 -27.82 -16.39 -6.02
CA GLN A 206 -28.19 -17.05 -7.27
C GLN A 206 -29.33 -18.06 -7.08
N ASP A 207 -29.26 -18.88 -6.02
CA ASP A 207 -30.31 -19.83 -5.70
C ASP A 207 -31.62 -19.13 -5.32
N ASN A 208 -31.53 -18.02 -4.57
CA ASN A 208 -32.69 -17.21 -4.26
C ASN A 208 -33.33 -16.60 -5.50
N LYS A 209 -32.52 -16.09 -6.44
CA LYS A 209 -33.01 -15.56 -7.71
C LYS A 209 -33.67 -16.62 -8.57
N ARG A 210 -33.10 -17.83 -8.62
CA ARG A 210 -33.71 -18.96 -9.34
C ARG A 210 -35.05 -19.37 -8.73
N ARG A 211 -35.15 -19.36 -7.39
CA ARG A 211 -36.40 -19.66 -6.67
C ARG A 211 -37.48 -18.60 -6.94
N GLU A 212 -37.13 -17.33 -6.80
CA GLU A 212 -38.00 -16.18 -7.08
C GLU A 212 -38.51 -16.22 -8.53
N GLU A 213 -37.64 -16.52 -9.49
CA GLU A 213 -38.04 -16.66 -10.89
C GLU A 213 -39.00 -17.83 -11.12
N LYS A 214 -38.74 -18.98 -10.48
CA LYS A 214 -39.60 -20.17 -10.56
C LYS A 214 -40.99 -19.88 -9.97
N GLU A 215 -41.07 -19.20 -8.84
CA GLU A 215 -42.34 -18.78 -8.22
C GLU A 215 -43.09 -17.77 -9.09
N ARG A 216 -42.39 -16.74 -9.59
CA ARG A 216 -42.97 -15.78 -10.54
C ARG A 216 -43.54 -16.47 -11.78
N ARG A 217 -42.83 -17.46 -12.31
CA ARG A 217 -43.30 -18.26 -13.46
C ARG A 217 -44.52 -19.12 -13.12
N ARG A 218 -44.57 -19.71 -11.92
CA ARG A 218 -45.74 -20.48 -11.44
C ARG A 218 -46.96 -19.57 -11.31
N LYS A 219 -46.82 -18.44 -10.62
CA LYS A 219 -47.91 -17.46 -10.44
C LYS A 219 -48.48 -16.97 -11.77
N LYS A 220 -47.62 -16.65 -12.75
CA LYS A 220 -48.07 -16.28 -14.10
C LYS A 220 -48.84 -17.39 -14.82
N LYS A 221 -48.44 -18.66 -14.64
CA LYS A 221 -49.16 -19.80 -15.22
C LYS A 221 -50.52 -20.01 -14.56
N GLU A 222 -50.59 -19.88 -13.23
CA GLU A 222 -51.84 -19.98 -12.47
C GLU A 222 -52.81 -18.84 -12.85
N GLU A 223 -52.31 -17.61 -12.97
CA GLU A 223 -53.11 -16.45 -13.39
C GLU A 223 -53.63 -16.62 -14.84
N GLU A 224 -52.79 -17.12 -15.75
CA GLU A 224 -53.20 -17.43 -17.12
C GLU A 224 -54.27 -18.53 -17.17
N GLN A 225 -54.10 -19.61 -16.39
CA GLN A 225 -55.09 -20.68 -16.28
C GLN A 225 -56.41 -20.16 -15.69
N HIS A 226 -56.35 -19.33 -14.66
CA HIS A 226 -57.53 -18.70 -14.07
C HIS A 226 -58.25 -17.82 -15.09
N ARG A 227 -57.52 -16.98 -15.84
CA ARG A 227 -58.10 -16.15 -16.90
C ARG A 227 -58.77 -17.00 -17.99
N GLN A 228 -58.14 -18.09 -18.41
CA GLN A 228 -58.72 -19.02 -19.39
C GLN A 228 -60.01 -19.67 -18.87
N GLN A 229 -60.05 -20.08 -17.59
CA GLN A 229 -61.25 -20.63 -16.96
C GLN A 229 -62.37 -19.58 -16.87
N GLU A 230 -62.07 -18.35 -16.50
CA GLU A 230 -63.05 -17.25 -16.48
C GLU A 230 -63.60 -16.94 -17.86
N GLU A 231 -62.74 -16.88 -18.89
CA GLU A 231 -63.16 -16.68 -20.28
C GLU A 231 -64.05 -17.82 -20.78
N ALA A 232 -63.71 -19.08 -20.47
CA ALA A 232 -64.53 -20.24 -20.80
C ALA A 232 -65.88 -20.18 -20.10
N ARG A 233 -65.93 -19.83 -18.80
CA ARG A 233 -67.17 -19.67 -18.05
C ARG A 233 -68.04 -18.55 -18.62
N ARG A 234 -67.42 -17.41 -18.99
CA ARG A 234 -68.12 -16.29 -19.65
C ARG A 234 -68.72 -16.72 -20.99
N LYS A 235 -67.99 -17.51 -21.78
CA LYS A 235 -68.48 -18.05 -23.06
C LYS A 235 -69.65 -19.01 -22.86
N GLN A 236 -69.56 -19.92 -21.89
CA GLN A 236 -70.66 -20.85 -21.57
C GLN A 236 -71.91 -20.11 -21.10
N LEU A 237 -71.77 -19.10 -20.23
CA LEU A 237 -72.90 -18.30 -19.76
C LEU A 237 -73.54 -17.50 -20.90
N ALA A 238 -72.73 -16.92 -21.78
CA ALA A 238 -73.22 -16.22 -22.97
C ALA A 238 -73.98 -17.15 -23.91
N GLU A 239 -73.48 -18.38 -24.13
CA GLU A 239 -74.16 -19.39 -24.93
C GLU A 239 -75.49 -19.81 -24.30
N GLN A 240 -75.52 -20.09 -22.99
CA GLN A 240 -76.77 -20.40 -22.28
C GLN A 240 -77.80 -19.28 -22.42
N LYS A 241 -77.38 -18.03 -22.21
CA LYS A 241 -78.23 -16.85 -22.38
C LYS A 241 -78.71 -16.66 -23.82
N PHE A 242 -77.88 -16.97 -24.80
CA PHE A 242 -78.24 -16.94 -26.21
C PHE A 242 -79.30 -18.00 -26.54
N GLN A 243 -79.13 -19.23 -26.04
CA GLN A 243 -80.12 -20.30 -26.21
C GLN A 243 -81.45 -19.97 -25.51
N GLU A 244 -81.41 -19.42 -24.30
CA GLU A 244 -82.59 -18.89 -23.62
C GLU A 244 -83.29 -17.82 -24.47
N TRP A 245 -82.52 -16.87 -25.01
CA TRP A 245 -83.03 -15.82 -25.88
C TRP A 245 -83.65 -16.38 -27.17
N LEU A 246 -83.07 -17.38 -27.81
CA LEU A 246 -83.65 -18.03 -28.99
C LEU A 246 -85.00 -18.67 -28.68
N LYS A 247 -85.12 -19.35 -27.53
CA LYS A 247 -86.39 -19.94 -27.07
C LYS A 247 -87.43 -18.86 -26.79
N GLU A 248 -87.03 -17.75 -26.15
CA GLU A 248 -87.89 -16.60 -25.88
C GLU A 248 -88.32 -15.91 -27.18
N ALA A 249 -87.40 -15.75 -28.14
CA ALA A 249 -87.63 -15.07 -29.41
C ALA A 249 -88.69 -15.76 -30.26
N HIS A 250 -88.72 -17.10 -30.28
CA HIS A 250 -89.79 -17.84 -30.96
C HIS A 250 -91.18 -17.62 -30.32
N LYS A 251 -91.24 -17.29 -29.03
CA LYS A 251 -92.51 -16.99 -28.33
C LYS A 251 -92.95 -15.54 -28.50
N ARG A 252 -92.08 -14.65 -28.98
CA ARG A 252 -92.43 -13.24 -29.18
C ARG A 252 -93.44 -13.15 -30.33
N PRO A 253 -94.55 -12.41 -30.17
CA PRO A 253 -95.43 -12.14 -31.29
C PRO A 253 -94.61 -11.44 -32.38
N LYS A 254 -94.77 -11.88 -33.64
CA LYS A 254 -94.14 -11.21 -34.78
C LYS A 254 -94.54 -9.74 -34.71
N SER A 255 -93.60 -8.86 -34.41
CA SER A 255 -93.87 -7.43 -34.41
C SER A 255 -94.42 -7.06 -35.78
N ALA A 256 -95.54 -6.35 -35.82
CA ALA A 256 -96.08 -5.81 -37.05
C ALA A 256 -94.95 -5.03 -37.77
N PRO A 257 -94.88 -5.06 -39.12
CA PRO A 257 -93.85 -4.34 -39.86
C PRO A 257 -93.86 -2.88 -39.41
N ASN A 258 -92.85 -2.47 -38.64
CA ASN A 258 -92.75 -1.09 -38.17
C ASN A 258 -92.14 -0.26 -39.29
N SER A 259 -92.95 0.00 -40.31
CA SER A 259 -92.64 0.88 -41.43
C SER A 259 -93.79 1.84 -41.71
N PHE A 260 -94.51 2.26 -40.67
CA PHE A 260 -95.46 3.37 -40.78
C PHE A 260 -94.73 4.67 -40.47
N GLY A 261 -94.58 5.50 -41.49
CA GLY A 261 -94.13 6.88 -41.33
C GLY A 261 -95.25 7.81 -41.74
N TYR A 262 -95.43 8.91 -41.01
CA TYR A 262 -96.39 9.95 -41.38
C TYR A 262 -95.71 10.89 -42.37
N LEU A 263 -96.14 10.87 -43.63
CA LEU A 263 -95.80 11.89 -44.60
C LEU A 263 -97.03 12.78 -44.79
N SER A 264 -96.88 14.09 -44.54
CA SER A 264 -97.95 15.10 -44.69
C SER A 264 -99.31 14.74 -44.07
N GLY A 265 -99.32 14.25 -42.82
CA GLY A 265 -100.56 14.00 -42.07
C GLY A 265 -101.37 12.76 -42.49
N LYS A 266 -100.86 11.92 -43.42
CA LYS A 266 -101.46 10.63 -43.77
C LYS A 266 -100.49 9.48 -43.45
N MET A 267 -101.00 8.42 -42.84
CA MET A 267 -100.21 7.22 -42.50
C MET A 267 -99.85 6.49 -43.81
N THR A 268 -98.62 6.63 -44.28
CA THR A 268 -98.11 5.93 -45.46
C THR A 268 -97.16 4.83 -44.99
N GLY A 269 -97.43 3.59 -45.41
CA GLY A 269 -96.50 2.49 -45.24
C GLY A 269 -95.29 2.72 -46.15
N TYR A 270 -94.13 3.01 -45.58
CA TYR A 270 -92.86 3.02 -46.32
C TYR A 270 -92.49 1.57 -46.62
N HIS A 271 -93.01 1.04 -47.72
CA HIS A 271 -92.84 -0.38 -48.03
C HIS A 271 -91.48 -0.73 -48.63
N ASP A 272 -90.65 0.24 -48.98
CA ASP A 272 -89.30 -0.04 -49.47
C ASP A 272 -88.24 0.64 -48.62
N ARG A 273 -87.28 -0.17 -48.14
CA ARG A 273 -86.05 0.28 -47.46
C ARG A 273 -85.16 1.19 -48.35
N SER A 274 -85.57 1.47 -49.58
CA SER A 274 -84.95 2.40 -50.52
C SER A 274 -85.56 3.81 -50.48
N ALA A 275 -86.70 4.02 -49.83
CA ALA A 275 -87.33 5.33 -49.68
C ALA A 275 -86.74 6.13 -48.51
N TYR A 276 -85.42 6.35 -48.53
CA TYR A 276 -84.80 7.36 -47.68
C TYR A 276 -84.97 8.71 -48.39
N PRO A 277 -85.79 9.65 -47.87
CA PRO A 277 -85.81 10.98 -48.43
C PRO A 277 -84.40 11.54 -48.36
N GLN A 278 -83.92 12.13 -49.46
CA GLN A 278 -82.59 12.71 -49.53
C GLN A 278 -82.43 13.68 -48.33
N PRO A 279 -81.47 13.44 -47.42
CA PRO A 279 -81.34 14.26 -46.22
C PRO A 279 -81.12 15.71 -46.64
N SER A 280 -81.92 16.61 -46.08
CA SER A 280 -81.85 18.06 -46.39
C SER A 280 -80.53 18.70 -45.95
N PHE A 281 -79.75 18.00 -45.12
CA PHE A 281 -78.45 18.42 -44.64
C PHE A 281 -77.44 17.29 -44.83
N PHE A 282 -76.42 17.53 -45.64
CA PHE A 282 -75.24 16.67 -45.72
C PHE A 282 -74.10 17.39 -44.99
N ASN A 283 -73.47 16.72 -44.02
CA ASN A 283 -72.29 17.26 -43.38
C ASN A 283 -71.13 17.24 -44.40
N PRO A 284 -70.62 18.40 -44.86
CA PRO A 284 -69.58 18.44 -45.89
C PRO A 284 -68.24 17.85 -45.41
N ILE A 285 -68.07 17.67 -44.10
CA ILE A 285 -66.89 17.05 -43.52
C ILE A 285 -67.20 15.55 -43.33
N PRO A 286 -66.59 14.65 -44.12
CA PRO A 286 -66.77 13.22 -43.90
C PRO A 286 -66.29 12.87 -42.49
N TRP A 287 -67.03 12.01 -41.80
CA TRP A 287 -66.64 11.49 -40.49
C TRP A 287 -65.23 10.90 -40.59
N GLN A 288 -64.24 11.60 -40.06
CA GLN A 288 -62.90 11.08 -39.97
C GLN A 288 -62.87 10.07 -38.83
N PRO A 289 -62.40 8.83 -39.06
CA PRO A 289 -62.21 7.89 -37.98
C PRO A 289 -61.29 8.53 -36.94
N PRO A 290 -61.57 8.40 -35.65
CA PRO A 290 -60.70 8.94 -34.62
C PRO A 290 -59.29 8.41 -34.85
N ALA A 291 -58.29 9.29 -34.78
CA ALA A 291 -56.90 8.91 -34.98
C ALA A 291 -56.55 7.80 -33.99
N ILE A 292 -56.37 6.58 -34.52
CA ILE A 292 -55.87 5.45 -33.74
C ILE A 292 -54.47 5.88 -33.30
N PRO A 293 -54.17 5.95 -31.99
CA PRO A 293 -52.83 6.30 -31.54
C PRO A 293 -51.85 5.25 -32.06
N THR A 294 -51.21 5.53 -33.20
CA THR A 294 -50.07 4.77 -33.68
C THR A 294 -49.01 4.85 -32.60
N VAL A 295 -48.64 3.69 -32.05
CA VAL A 295 -47.54 3.45 -31.08
C VAL A 295 -46.18 4.05 -31.47
N LEU A 296 -46.08 4.74 -32.61
CA LEU A 296 -44.92 5.45 -33.12
C LEU A 296 -44.84 6.92 -32.75
N GLN A 297 -45.86 7.51 -32.12
CA GLN A 297 -45.65 8.76 -31.39
C GLN A 297 -44.93 8.43 -30.08
N LYS A 298 -43.62 8.19 -30.21
CA LYS A 298 -42.67 8.38 -29.11
C LYS A 298 -42.99 9.76 -28.57
N THR A 299 -43.53 9.79 -27.35
CA THR A 299 -43.51 10.98 -26.53
C THR A 299 -42.12 11.57 -26.65
N GLU A 300 -41.97 12.76 -27.25
CA GLU A 300 -40.82 13.61 -27.00
C GLU A 300 -40.90 14.03 -25.53
N LYS A 301 -40.60 13.07 -24.65
CA LYS A 301 -40.15 13.35 -23.30
C LYS A 301 -38.81 14.02 -23.53
N THR A 302 -38.79 15.33 -23.35
CA THR A 302 -37.58 16.11 -23.07
C THR A 302 -36.55 15.18 -22.43
N HIS A 303 -35.45 14.91 -23.13
CA HIS A 303 -34.35 14.11 -22.62
C HIS A 303 -33.96 14.71 -21.26
N ARG A 304 -34.40 14.11 -20.16
CA ARG A 304 -33.82 14.40 -18.85
C ARG A 304 -32.38 13.94 -18.97
N SER A 305 -31.46 14.90 -19.09
CA SER A 305 -30.03 14.64 -19.06
C SER A 305 -29.75 13.71 -17.89
N LYS A 306 -29.02 12.62 -18.15
CA LYS A 306 -28.61 11.67 -17.12
C LYS A 306 -28.07 12.44 -15.91
N PRO A 307 -28.38 12.02 -14.66
CA PRO A 307 -27.81 12.68 -13.49
C PRO A 307 -26.29 12.65 -13.62
N LYS A 308 -25.66 13.83 -13.65
CA LYS A 308 -24.21 13.95 -13.68
C LYS A 308 -23.68 13.20 -12.45
N ILE A 309 -22.84 12.20 -12.68
CA ILE A 309 -22.13 11.49 -11.61
C ILE A 309 -21.34 12.55 -10.85
N TYR A 310 -21.62 12.69 -9.54
CA TYR A 310 -20.90 13.62 -8.68
C TYR A 310 -19.43 13.19 -8.62
N LYS A 311 -18.55 14.01 -9.18
CA LYS A 311 -17.10 13.85 -9.08
C LYS A 311 -16.64 14.82 -8.00
N TRP A 312 -16.15 14.29 -6.89
CA TRP A 312 -15.63 15.10 -5.79
C TRP A 312 -14.44 15.94 -6.30
N ASN A 313 -14.50 17.25 -6.07
CA ASN A 313 -13.44 18.19 -6.43
C ASN A 313 -12.81 18.74 -5.13
N PRO A 314 -11.56 18.36 -4.80
CA PRO A 314 -10.88 18.84 -3.61
C PRO A 314 -10.54 20.34 -3.67
N ASP A 315 -10.33 20.91 -4.86
CA ASP A 315 -9.86 22.29 -5.03
C ASP A 315 -10.94 23.35 -4.77
N LYS A 316 -12.20 22.93 -4.58
CA LYS A 316 -13.32 23.86 -4.31
C LYS A 316 -13.33 24.35 -2.86
N TYR A 317 -12.57 23.72 -1.96
CA TYR A 317 -12.65 23.95 -0.52
C TYR A 317 -11.29 24.11 0.16
N PHE A 318 -10.23 24.39 -0.61
CA PHE A 318 -8.92 24.78 -0.09
C PHE A 318 -8.53 26.16 -0.58
#